data_AF-C1MSZ0-F1
#
_entry.id   AF-C1MSZ0-F1
#
_cell.length_a   1.000
_cell.length_b   1.000
_cell.length_c   1.000
_cell.angle_alpha   90.00
_cell.angle_beta   90.00
_cell.angle_gamma   90.00
#
_symmetry.space_group_name_H-M   'P 1'
#
loop_
_entity.id
_entity.type
_entity.pdbx_description
1 polymer ?
#
loop_
_entity_poly.entity_id
_entity_poly.type
_entity_poly.pdbx_seq_one_letter_code
_entity_poly.pdbx_strand_id
1 'polypeptide(L)'
;MVKINDPTEKEEEEKKDWTHAYAEDLRADIYTEVNPSPKATVHQREWRKILNGDPVEINPSVGAGLKVMTINEWSSRWKQNDRFPDCLACQSVSTKEHHFTQTWCRGKRQFESELLCSDCHMFSWRSYSDPDFMLPEEYDKIRWEKMVEAKATGKPIVRDSAKAHA
;
A
#
# COMPACT_ATOMS: atom_id res chain seq x y z
N MET A 1 0.16 -58.09 -6.95
CA MET A 1 0.96 -57.11 -7.73
C MET A 1 0.39 -55.74 -7.46
N VAL A 2 1.13 -54.96 -6.67
CA VAL A 2 0.80 -53.59 -6.29
C VAL A 2 1.05 -52.71 -7.50
N LYS A 3 0.02 -52.02 -8.01
CA LYS A 3 0.23 -50.89 -8.90
C LYS A 3 0.56 -49.69 -8.02
N ILE A 4 1.79 -49.25 -8.15
CA ILE A 4 2.40 -48.11 -7.46
C ILE A 4 1.66 -46.86 -7.94
N ASN A 5 1.06 -46.12 -7.01
CA ASN A 5 0.54 -44.78 -7.32
C ASN A 5 1.75 -43.88 -7.61
N ASP A 6 1.73 -43.24 -8.77
CA ASP A 6 2.67 -42.20 -9.17
C ASP A 6 2.59 -41.03 -8.17
N PRO A 7 3.68 -40.63 -7.48
CA PRO A 7 3.61 -39.60 -6.44
C PRO A 7 3.59 -38.16 -6.97
N THR A 8 3.51 -37.95 -8.28
CA THR A 8 3.86 -36.66 -8.90
C THR A 8 2.73 -35.62 -9.00
N GLU A 9 1.53 -35.88 -8.45
CA GLU A 9 0.45 -34.87 -8.38
C GLU A 9 0.46 -34.02 -7.08
N LYS A 10 1.60 -33.98 -6.36
CA LYS A 10 1.77 -33.13 -5.16
C LYS A 10 2.96 -32.19 -5.29
N GLU A 11 3.09 -31.49 -6.40
CA GLU A 11 3.97 -30.32 -6.50
C GLU A 11 3.23 -29.21 -7.25
N GLU A 12 3.40 -27.98 -6.76
CA GLU A 12 2.74 -26.73 -7.19
C GLU A 12 1.38 -26.38 -6.52
N GLU A 13 1.27 -26.52 -5.19
CA GLU A 13 0.72 -25.37 -4.46
C GLU A 13 1.79 -24.27 -4.54
N GLU A 14 1.73 -23.44 -5.59
CA GLU A 14 2.48 -22.19 -5.64
C GLU A 14 2.28 -21.50 -4.27
N LYS A 15 3.38 -21.28 -3.54
CA LYS A 15 3.35 -20.39 -2.37
C LYS A 15 2.92 -19.03 -2.88
N LYS A 16 1.61 -18.75 -2.83
CA LYS A 16 1.03 -17.47 -3.24
C LYS A 16 1.88 -16.37 -2.58
N ASP A 17 2.49 -15.52 -3.38
CA ASP A 17 3.30 -14.42 -2.88
C ASP A 17 2.37 -13.39 -2.23
N TRP A 18 2.20 -13.53 -0.92
CA TRP A 18 1.34 -12.66 -0.12
C TRP A 18 1.91 -11.25 0.07
N THR A 19 3.13 -10.98 -0.38
CA THR A 19 3.77 -9.65 -0.28
C THR A 19 2.87 -8.55 -0.88
N HIS A 20 1.94 -8.94 -1.75
CA HIS A 20 1.16 -8.02 -2.55
C HIS A 20 -0.35 -8.27 -2.60
N ALA A 21 -0.83 -9.28 -1.87
CA ALA A 21 -2.26 -9.62 -1.82
C ALA A 21 -3.14 -8.44 -1.36
N TYR A 22 -2.56 -7.49 -0.61
CA TYR A 22 -3.26 -6.29 -0.15
C TYR A 22 -3.76 -5.36 -1.26
N ALA A 23 -3.26 -5.49 -2.50
CA ALA A 23 -3.66 -4.66 -3.65
C ALA A 23 -4.41 -5.43 -4.74
N GLU A 24 -4.49 -6.76 -4.62
CA GLU A 24 -5.07 -7.65 -5.65
C GLU A 24 -6.44 -8.19 -5.23
N ASP A 25 -6.64 -8.49 -3.93
CA ASP A 25 -7.88 -9.05 -3.39
C ASP A 25 -8.74 -7.97 -2.68
N LEU A 26 -8.94 -6.82 -3.34
CA LEU A 26 -9.68 -5.67 -2.79
C LEU A 26 -11.20 -5.91 -2.79
N ARG A 27 -11.88 -5.49 -1.71
CA ARG A 27 -13.33 -5.65 -1.55
C ARG A 27 -14.15 -4.41 -1.92
N ALA A 28 -13.45 -3.30 -2.18
CA ALA A 28 -14.03 -2.05 -2.62
C ALA A 28 -13.11 -1.42 -3.67
N ASP A 29 -13.66 -0.48 -4.44
CA ASP A 29 -12.93 0.18 -5.51
C ASP A 29 -11.79 1.07 -4.97
N ILE A 30 -10.73 1.19 -5.77
CA ILE A 30 -9.66 2.15 -5.53
C ILE A 30 -10.12 3.53 -6.02
N TYR A 31 -10.12 4.50 -5.12
CA TYR A 31 -10.24 5.91 -5.50
C TYR A 31 -8.96 6.38 -6.17
N THR A 32 -9.07 7.06 -7.31
CA THR A 32 -7.92 7.57 -8.06
C THR A 32 -8.04 9.05 -8.40
N GLU A 33 -6.90 9.74 -8.49
CA GLU A 33 -6.85 11.15 -8.84
C GLU A 33 -5.50 11.49 -9.51
N VAL A 34 -5.53 12.47 -10.42
CA VAL A 34 -4.33 13.05 -11.04
C VAL A 34 -4.13 14.46 -10.51
N ASN A 35 -2.94 14.76 -10.00
CA ASN A 35 -2.63 16.04 -9.38
C ASN A 35 -1.39 16.70 -10.03
N PRO A 36 -1.36 18.03 -10.21
CA PRO A 36 -0.16 18.74 -10.68
C PRO A 36 0.89 18.95 -9.57
N SER A 37 0.52 18.67 -8.33
CA SER A 37 1.37 18.79 -7.14
C SER A 37 1.02 17.68 -6.15
N PRO A 38 1.95 17.27 -5.28
CA PRO A 38 1.66 16.20 -4.33
C PRO A 38 0.64 16.60 -3.28
N LYS A 39 0.00 15.65 -2.60
CA LYS A 39 -0.99 15.94 -1.54
C LYS A 39 -0.38 16.37 -0.21
N ALA A 40 0.78 15.84 0.16
CA ALA A 40 1.41 16.15 1.44
C ALA A 40 1.98 17.59 1.44
N THR A 41 1.55 18.44 2.39
CA THR A 41 1.93 19.87 2.46
C THR A 41 3.44 20.09 2.48
N VAL A 42 4.19 19.26 3.20
CA VAL A 42 5.66 19.35 3.26
C VAL A 42 6.28 19.10 1.88
N HIS A 43 5.75 18.15 1.12
CA HIS A 43 6.25 17.84 -0.21
C HIS A 43 5.79 18.86 -1.26
N GLN A 44 4.62 19.49 -1.10
CA GLN A 44 4.19 20.60 -1.97
C GLN A 44 5.15 21.79 -1.90
N ARG A 45 5.71 22.07 -0.72
CA ARG A 45 6.70 23.14 -0.53
C ARG A 45 7.97 22.84 -1.30
N GLU A 46 8.51 21.62 -1.16
CA GLU A 46 9.70 21.20 -1.91
C GLU A 46 9.43 21.14 -3.41
N TRP A 47 8.27 20.63 -3.84
CA TRP A 47 7.90 20.63 -5.26
C TRP A 47 7.87 22.02 -5.88
N ARG A 48 7.30 23.00 -5.16
CA ARG A 48 7.28 24.40 -5.62
C ARG A 48 8.69 24.97 -5.77
N LYS A 49 9.59 24.66 -4.82
CA LYS A 49 11.00 25.07 -4.90
C LYS A 49 11.68 24.48 -6.13
N ILE A 50 11.50 23.18 -6.37
CA ILE A 50 12.03 22.50 -7.58
C ILE A 50 11.56 23.20 -8.85
N LEU A 51 10.25 23.46 -8.98
CA LEU A 51 9.68 24.11 -10.17
C LEU A 51 10.19 25.55 -10.37
N ASN A 52 10.51 26.25 -9.29
CA ASN A 52 11.02 27.62 -9.33
C ASN A 52 12.54 27.70 -9.47
N GLY A 53 13.27 26.58 -9.36
CA GLY A 53 14.74 26.59 -9.30
C GLY A 53 15.30 27.06 -7.95
N ASP A 54 14.50 26.99 -6.89
CA ASP A 54 14.93 27.34 -5.53
C ASP A 54 15.69 26.18 -4.85
N PRO A 55 16.55 26.45 -3.86
CA PRO A 55 17.26 25.41 -3.12
C PRO A 55 16.31 24.54 -2.28
N VAL A 56 16.42 23.22 -2.43
CA VAL A 56 15.73 22.20 -1.61
C VAL A 56 16.65 21.59 -0.57
N GLU A 57 16.09 21.10 0.53
CA GLU A 57 16.86 20.45 1.60
C GLU A 57 17.37 19.08 1.13
N ILE A 58 18.66 18.84 1.32
CA ILE A 58 19.26 17.53 1.11
C ILE A 58 18.81 16.65 2.28
N ASN A 59 18.15 15.54 1.95
CA ASN A 59 17.73 14.57 2.96
C ASN A 59 18.94 14.15 3.82
N PRO A 60 18.86 14.23 5.18
CA PRO A 60 19.98 13.97 6.08
C PRO A 60 20.72 12.63 5.87
N SER A 61 20.02 11.65 5.31
CA SER A 61 20.57 10.33 4.96
C SER A 61 21.57 10.35 3.79
N VAL A 62 21.64 11.43 3.02
CA VAL A 62 22.45 11.57 1.80
C VAL A 62 23.47 12.69 1.91
N GLY A 63 23.26 13.64 2.83
CA GLY A 63 24.15 14.76 3.08
C GLY A 63 23.44 15.84 3.90
N ALA A 64 24.12 16.96 4.11
CA ALA A 64 23.56 18.12 4.80
C ALA A 64 23.56 19.35 3.88
N GLY A 65 22.58 20.24 4.07
CA GLY A 65 22.52 21.54 3.40
C GLY A 65 21.40 21.68 2.37
N LEU A 66 21.49 22.72 1.56
CA LEU A 66 20.54 23.06 0.51
C LEU A 66 21.19 22.89 -0.86
N LYS A 67 20.44 22.40 -1.86
CA LYS A 67 20.89 22.31 -3.25
C LYS A 67 19.74 22.65 -4.19
N VAL A 68 20.01 23.43 -5.24
CA VAL A 68 19.07 23.58 -6.37
C VAL A 68 19.10 22.28 -7.17
N MET A 69 17.95 21.64 -7.34
CA MET A 69 17.83 20.35 -8.03
C MET A 69 16.81 20.42 -9.15
N THR A 70 17.07 19.69 -10.23
CA THR A 70 16.06 19.39 -11.24
C THR A 70 15.04 18.36 -10.73
N ILE A 71 13.90 18.24 -11.41
CA ILE A 71 12.90 17.19 -11.11
C ILE A 71 13.54 15.80 -11.14
N ASN A 72 14.36 15.52 -12.17
CA ASN A 72 15.04 14.23 -12.32
C ASN A 72 16.05 13.97 -11.20
N GLU A 73 16.87 14.97 -10.85
CA GLU A 73 17.77 14.83 -9.71
C GLU A 73 16.98 14.59 -8.42
N TRP A 74 15.88 15.30 -8.20
CA TRP A 74 15.05 15.17 -7.00
C TRP A 74 14.42 13.77 -6.89
N SER A 75 13.77 13.31 -7.95
CA SER A 75 13.03 12.04 -8.01
C SER A 75 13.92 10.81 -8.20
N SER A 76 15.17 10.97 -8.63
CA SER A 76 16.14 9.85 -8.77
C SER A 76 16.37 9.06 -7.47
N ARG A 77 16.07 9.67 -6.32
CA ARG A 77 16.24 9.06 -4.99
C ARG A 77 15.07 8.17 -4.60
N TRP A 78 13.99 8.19 -5.37
CA TRP A 78 12.79 7.44 -5.10
C TRP A 78 12.80 6.13 -5.85
N LYS A 79 12.17 5.12 -5.24
CA LYS A 79 11.97 3.81 -5.86
C LYS A 79 10.80 3.88 -6.83
N GLN A 80 10.73 2.94 -7.75
CA GLN A 80 9.51 2.72 -8.52
C GLN A 80 8.49 1.97 -7.63
N ASN A 81 7.21 2.12 -7.93
CA ASN A 81 6.16 1.30 -7.33
C ASN A 81 5.72 0.26 -8.36
N ASP A 82 6.17 -0.99 -8.18
CA ASP A 82 5.88 -2.08 -9.11
C ASP A 82 4.41 -2.53 -9.10
N ARG A 83 3.64 -2.13 -8.07
CA ARG A 83 2.20 -2.46 -7.95
C ARG A 83 1.33 -1.54 -8.79
N PHE A 84 1.74 -0.29 -8.90
CA PHE A 84 0.99 0.73 -9.61
C PHE A 84 1.91 1.50 -10.57
N PRO A 85 2.61 0.83 -11.50
CA PRO A 85 3.70 1.46 -12.26
C PRO A 85 3.20 2.57 -13.18
N ASP A 86 1.93 2.54 -13.58
CA ASP A 86 1.39 3.42 -14.60
C ASP A 86 0.99 4.79 -14.05
N CYS A 87 1.37 5.83 -14.80
CA CYS A 87 0.85 7.17 -14.65
C CYS A 87 -0.61 7.22 -15.09
N LEU A 88 -1.50 7.71 -14.23
CA LEU A 88 -2.92 7.88 -14.54
C LEU A 88 -3.19 8.99 -15.58
N ALA A 89 -2.22 9.89 -15.83
CA ALA A 89 -2.36 11.00 -16.77
C ALA A 89 -1.93 10.64 -18.20
N CYS A 90 -0.77 9.99 -18.36
CA CYS A 90 -0.16 9.70 -19.66
C CYS A 90 0.14 8.22 -19.91
N GLN A 91 -0.21 7.33 -18.98
CA GLN A 91 0.02 5.87 -19.06
C GLN A 91 1.50 5.45 -19.15
N SER A 92 2.44 6.38 -18.95
CA SER A 92 3.86 6.03 -18.83
C SER A 92 4.11 5.20 -17.57
N VAL A 93 5.01 4.22 -17.71
CA VAL A 93 5.55 3.41 -16.60
C VAL A 93 6.78 4.05 -15.93
N SER A 94 7.24 5.19 -16.46
CA SER A 94 8.35 5.97 -15.93
C SER A 94 7.87 6.75 -14.70
N THR A 95 7.61 6.05 -13.60
CA THR A 95 7.07 6.62 -12.38
C THR A 95 7.97 6.36 -11.17
N LYS A 96 7.92 7.29 -10.22
CA LYS A 96 8.71 7.30 -9.00
C LYS A 96 7.78 7.46 -7.80
N GLU A 97 7.91 6.61 -6.81
CA GLU A 97 7.15 6.62 -5.56
C GLU A 97 7.52 7.84 -4.73
N HIS A 98 6.60 8.79 -4.66
CA HIS A 98 6.82 10.07 -4.02
C HIS A 98 6.39 10.05 -2.55
N HIS A 99 5.19 9.53 -2.28
CA HIS A 99 4.67 9.40 -0.93
C HIS A 99 4.53 7.92 -0.58
N PHE A 100 5.32 7.50 0.41
CA PHE A 100 5.38 6.12 0.88
C PHE A 100 4.17 5.83 1.78
N THR A 101 3.10 5.31 1.20
CA THR A 101 1.97 4.74 1.95
C THR A 101 1.73 3.28 1.57
N GLN A 102 2.81 2.54 1.32
CA GLN A 102 2.79 1.07 1.26
C GLN A 102 2.31 0.41 2.56
N THR A 103 2.22 1.16 3.66
CA THR A 103 1.67 0.70 4.93
C THR A 103 0.27 1.27 5.14
N TRP A 104 -0.72 0.39 5.29
CA TRP A 104 -2.07 0.73 5.76
C TRP A 104 -1.99 1.65 6.98
N CYS A 105 -2.49 2.87 6.86
CA CYS A 105 -2.55 3.77 7.99
C CYS A 105 -3.74 3.34 8.86
N ARG A 106 -3.50 2.56 9.91
CA ARG A 106 -4.55 2.10 10.84
C ARG A 106 -5.40 3.26 11.39
N GLY A 107 -4.77 4.41 11.66
CA GLY A 107 -5.47 5.61 12.14
C GLY A 107 -6.44 6.21 11.12
N LYS A 108 -6.06 6.25 9.83
CA LYS A 108 -6.94 6.68 8.74
C LYS A 108 -7.87 5.59 8.25
N ARG A 109 -7.58 4.32 8.58
CA ARG A 109 -8.22 3.12 8.03
C ARG A 109 -8.16 3.07 6.50
N GLN A 110 -7.03 3.52 5.95
CA GLN A 110 -6.84 3.69 4.51
C GLN A 110 -5.43 3.29 4.07
N PHE A 111 -5.37 2.72 2.87
CA PHE A 111 -4.19 2.68 2.02
C PHE A 111 -4.17 3.92 1.13
N GLU A 112 -2.98 4.45 0.88
CA GLU A 112 -2.76 5.59 -0.01
C GLU A 112 -1.50 5.30 -0.86
N SER A 113 -1.41 5.84 -2.07
CA SER A 113 -0.21 5.72 -2.88
C SER A 113 -0.12 6.93 -3.80
N GLU A 114 1.05 7.58 -3.81
CA GLU A 114 1.31 8.73 -4.67
C GLU A 114 2.59 8.54 -5.48
N LEU A 115 2.46 8.68 -6.79
CA LEU A 115 3.55 8.50 -7.74
C LEU A 115 3.76 9.75 -8.57
N LEU A 116 5.00 10.19 -8.72
CA LEU A 116 5.40 11.20 -9.71
C LEU A 116 5.73 10.50 -11.03
N CYS A 117 5.14 10.96 -12.13
CA CYS A 117 5.57 10.54 -13.47
C CYS A 117 6.76 11.38 -13.94
N SER A 118 7.86 10.74 -14.34
CA SER A 118 9.05 11.41 -14.87
C SER A 118 8.86 11.96 -16.29
N ASP A 119 7.83 11.53 -17.02
CA ASP A 119 7.62 11.96 -18.40
C ASP A 119 6.68 13.17 -18.50
N CYS A 120 5.61 13.21 -17.70
CA CYS A 120 4.64 14.31 -17.70
C CYS A 120 4.64 15.15 -16.42
N HIS A 121 5.41 14.76 -15.41
CA HIS A 121 5.53 15.44 -14.11
C HIS A 121 4.22 15.57 -13.31
N MET A 122 3.19 14.78 -13.68
CA MET A 122 1.95 14.68 -12.92
C MET A 122 2.05 13.63 -11.81
N PHE A 123 1.27 13.84 -10.75
CA PHE A 123 1.16 12.93 -9.62
C PHE A 123 -0.08 12.04 -9.76
N SER A 124 0.09 10.73 -9.67
CA SER A 124 -0.99 9.75 -9.65
C SER A 124 -1.26 9.33 -8.21
N TRP A 125 -2.46 9.64 -7.72
CA TRP A 125 -2.92 9.27 -6.39
C TRP A 125 -3.88 8.08 -6.47
N ARG A 126 -3.72 7.16 -5.52
CA ARG A 126 -4.61 6.02 -5.31
C ARG A 126 -4.92 5.93 -3.82
N SER A 127 -6.16 5.61 -3.46
CA SER A 127 -6.53 5.33 -2.07
C SER A 127 -7.57 4.24 -2.00
N TYR A 128 -7.48 3.39 -0.98
CA TYR A 128 -8.41 2.30 -0.72
C TYR A 128 -8.80 2.28 0.75
N SER A 129 -10.09 2.08 1.02
CA SER A 129 -10.66 1.91 2.36
C SER A 129 -11.32 0.54 2.42
N ASP A 130 -10.87 -0.32 3.32
CA ASP A 130 -11.44 -1.66 3.47
C ASP A 130 -12.72 -1.53 4.32
N PRO A 131 -13.90 -1.90 3.78
CA PRO A 131 -15.17 -1.74 4.47
C PRO A 131 -15.26 -2.58 5.76
N ASP A 132 -14.49 -3.67 5.86
CA ASP A 132 -14.50 -4.56 7.00
C ASP A 132 -13.33 -4.29 7.97
N PHE A 133 -12.55 -3.22 7.74
CA PHE A 133 -11.41 -2.92 8.58
C PHE A 133 -11.83 -2.61 10.01
N MET A 134 -11.32 -3.41 10.93
CA MET A 134 -11.42 -3.20 12.37
C MET A 134 -10.06 -2.87 12.95
N LEU A 135 -10.02 -1.88 13.85
CA LEU A 135 -8.88 -1.71 14.73
C LEU A 135 -8.74 -2.93 15.65
N PRO A 136 -7.51 -3.26 16.12
CA PRO A 136 -7.31 -4.37 17.05
C PRO A 136 -8.24 -4.29 18.27
N GLU A 137 -8.46 -3.09 18.80
CA GLU A 137 -9.31 -2.84 19.95
C GLU A 137 -10.80 -3.06 19.64
N GLU A 138 -11.25 -2.71 18.43
CA GLU A 138 -12.63 -2.97 17.98
C GLU A 138 -12.87 -4.45 17.77
N TYR A 139 -11.90 -5.13 17.14
CA TYR A 139 -11.92 -6.57 16.95
C TYR A 139 -12.00 -7.30 18.30
N ASP A 140 -11.11 -6.94 19.24
CA ASP A 140 -11.10 -7.55 20.56
C ASP A 140 -12.41 -7.28 21.30
N LYS A 141 -12.94 -6.06 21.27
CA LYS A 141 -14.24 -5.74 21.89
C LYS A 141 -15.35 -6.65 21.36
N ILE A 142 -15.51 -6.76 20.04
CA ILE A 142 -16.54 -7.61 19.41
C ILE A 142 -16.34 -9.08 19.80
N ARG A 143 -15.08 -9.54 19.82
CA ARG A 143 -14.75 -10.91 20.23
C ARG A 143 -15.14 -11.18 21.69
N TRP A 144 -14.84 -10.25 22.60
CA TRP A 144 -15.19 -10.34 24.02
C TRP A 144 -16.71 -10.32 24.23
N GLU A 145 -17.43 -9.43 23.54
CA GLU A 145 -18.90 -9.35 23.60
C GLU A 145 -19.54 -10.68 23.18
N LYS A 146 -19.07 -11.28 22.07
CA LYS A 146 -19.52 -12.61 21.61
C LYS A 146 -19.25 -13.71 22.63
N MET A 147 -18.09 -13.68 23.30
CA MET A 147 -17.76 -14.67 24.35
C MET A 147 -18.69 -14.55 25.57
N VAL A 148 -19.02 -13.32 25.98
CA VAL A 148 -19.96 -13.07 27.09
C VAL A 148 -21.37 -13.54 26.73
N GLU A 149 -21.85 -13.24 25.52
CA GLU A 149 -23.17 -13.67 25.04
C GLU A 149 -23.27 -15.19 24.93
N ALA A 150 -22.25 -15.86 24.37
CA ALA A 150 -22.21 -17.32 24.28
C ALA A 150 -22.28 -17.97 25.67
N LYS A 151 -21.55 -17.41 26.66
CA LYS A 151 -21.60 -17.87 28.04
C LYS A 151 -22.97 -17.66 28.68
N ALA A 152 -23.64 -16.54 28.40
CA ALA A 152 -24.98 -16.25 28.90
C ALA A 152 -26.07 -17.16 28.29
N THR A 153 -25.92 -17.55 27.03
CA THR A 153 -26.90 -18.37 26.28
C THR A 153 -26.63 -19.87 26.34
N GLY A 154 -25.56 -20.31 27.01
CA GLY A 154 -25.15 -21.71 27.07
C GLY A 154 -24.67 -22.30 25.74
N LYS A 155 -24.43 -21.45 24.73
CA LYS A 155 -23.90 -21.89 23.43
C LYS A 155 -22.39 -22.13 23.53
N PRO A 156 -21.87 -23.19 22.88
CA PRO A 156 -20.43 -23.44 22.89
C PRO A 156 -19.68 -22.29 22.22
N ILE A 157 -18.62 -21.81 22.87
CA ILE A 157 -17.69 -20.85 22.28
C ILE A 157 -16.93 -21.58 21.18
N VAL A 158 -17.30 -21.36 19.93
CA VAL A 158 -16.49 -21.79 18.79
C VAL A 158 -15.22 -20.97 18.86
N ARG A 159 -14.09 -21.60 19.19
CA ARG A 159 -12.79 -20.97 18.98
C ARG A 159 -12.70 -20.72 17.48
N ASP A 160 -12.42 -19.48 17.09
CA ASP A 160 -11.95 -19.20 15.73
C ASP A 160 -10.65 -19.99 15.56
N SER A 161 -10.80 -21.24 15.13
CA SER A 161 -9.74 -21.96 14.48
C SER A 161 -9.38 -21.06 13.33
N ALA A 162 -8.19 -20.45 13.39
CA ALA A 162 -7.56 -19.89 12.21
C ALA A 162 -7.85 -20.87 11.08
N LYS A 163 -8.55 -20.41 10.04
CA LYS A 163 -8.87 -21.23 8.88
C LYS A 163 -7.56 -21.83 8.40
N ALA A 164 -7.33 -23.09 8.76
CA ALA A 164 -6.40 -23.96 8.09
C ALA A 164 -7.07 -24.18 6.73
N HIS A 165 -6.72 -23.31 5.78
CA HIS A 165 -7.20 -23.42 4.42
C HIS A 165 -6.53 -24.63 3.80
N ALA A 166 -7.38 -25.63 3.53
CA ALA A 166 -7.18 -26.67 2.53
C ALA A 166 -7.53 -26.13 1.14
#